data_AF-A0A3C1Q5Y9-F1
#
_entry.id   AF-A0A3C1Q5Y9-F1
#
_cell.length_a   1.000
_cell.length_b   1.000
_cell.length_c   1.000
_cell.angle_alpha   90.00
_cell.angle_beta   90.00
_cell.angle_gamma   90.00
#
_symmetry.space_group_name_H-M   'P 1'
#
loop_
_entity.id
_entity.type
_entity.pdbx_description
1 polymer ?
#
loop_
_entity_poly.entity_id
_entity_poly.type
_entity_poly.pdbx_seq_one_letter_code
_entity_poly.pdbx_strand_id
1 'polypeptide(L)'
;MRMWNVDPKLMCRKHLLGEHVEMHMFAGTLAKGISIKGYVDGGLVEVENIRRRHDQLAAEMKARGFKHASPLREDCPLFCEGHVDSEANMIELARRCPECAEIIRKSGRSQ
;
A
#
# COMPACT_ATOMS: atom_id res chain seq x y z
N MET A 1 -7.23 5.24 -5.19
CA MET A 1 -5.89 5.33 -4.58
C MET A 1 -6.05 5.16 -3.10
N ARG A 2 -5.40 4.16 -2.49
CA ARG A 2 -5.22 4.05 -1.06
C ARG A 2 -3.90 3.36 -0.73
N MET A 3 -3.43 3.61 0.48
CA MET A 3 -2.41 2.85 1.17
C MET A 3 -3.15 1.95 2.16
N TRP A 4 -2.98 0.63 2.05
CA TRP A 4 -3.49 -0.28 3.08
C TRP A 4 -2.57 -0.25 4.30
N ASN A 5 -1.25 -0.08 4.08
CA ASN A 5 -0.24 -0.12 5.12
C ASN A 5 -0.30 -1.40 6.00
N VAL A 6 -0.90 -2.46 5.49
CA VAL A 6 -0.91 -3.81 6.09
C VAL A 6 0.38 -4.52 5.68
N ASP A 7 0.89 -5.46 6.48
CA ASP A 7 2.03 -6.30 6.07
C ASP A 7 1.75 -6.91 4.67
N PRO A 8 2.60 -6.63 3.66
CA PRO A 8 2.43 -7.14 2.30
C PRO A 8 2.22 -8.66 2.22
N LYS A 9 2.82 -9.43 3.14
CA LYS A 9 2.66 -10.90 3.24
C LYS A 9 1.22 -11.32 3.51
N LEU A 10 0.43 -10.44 4.14
CA LEU A 10 -0.98 -10.68 4.47
C LEU A 10 -1.94 -10.31 3.33
N MET A 11 -1.43 -9.73 2.26
CA MET A 11 -2.24 -9.29 1.12
C MET A 11 -2.28 -10.37 0.04
N CYS A 12 -3.45 -10.61 -0.56
CA CYS A 12 -3.53 -11.43 -1.78
C CYS A 12 -2.84 -10.73 -2.96
N ARG A 13 -2.59 -11.48 -4.04
CA ARG A 13 -1.92 -10.96 -5.25
C ARG A 13 -2.59 -9.69 -5.80
N LYS A 14 -3.92 -9.65 -5.83
CA LYS A 14 -4.68 -8.52 -6.36
C LYS A 14 -4.48 -7.26 -5.54
N HIS A 15 -4.55 -7.36 -4.21
CA HIS A 15 -4.39 -6.19 -3.34
C HIS A 15 -2.94 -5.73 -3.25
N LEU A 16 -1.98 -6.66 -3.23
CA LEU A 16 -0.56 -6.33 -3.29
C LEU A 16 -0.21 -5.51 -4.54
N LEU A 17 -0.64 -6.00 -5.71
CA LEU A 17 -0.41 -5.31 -6.98
C LEU A 17 -1.21 -4.01 -7.07
N GLY A 18 -2.46 -4.00 -6.59
CA GLY A 18 -3.31 -2.82 -6.60
C GLY A 18 -2.69 -1.66 -5.82
N GLU A 19 -2.23 -1.92 -4.59
CA GLU A 19 -1.57 -0.89 -3.78
C GLU A 19 -0.25 -0.44 -4.40
N HIS A 20 0.53 -1.36 -4.96
CA HIS A 20 1.79 -1.03 -5.66
C HIS A 20 1.56 -0.01 -6.79
N VAL A 21 0.51 -0.21 -7.60
CA VAL A 21 0.12 0.74 -8.65
C VAL A 21 -0.35 2.06 -8.06
N GLU A 22 -1.14 2.04 -6.98
CA GLU A 22 -1.63 3.26 -6.35
C GLU A 22 -0.52 4.12 -5.74
N MET A 23 0.61 3.53 -5.30
CA MET A 23 1.80 4.30 -4.88
C MET A 23 2.40 5.10 -6.06
N HIS A 24 2.46 4.50 -7.25
CA HIS A 24 2.87 5.23 -8.46
C HIS A 24 1.89 6.36 -8.81
N MET A 25 0.58 6.13 -8.62
CA MET A 25 -0.45 7.14 -8.89
C MET A 25 -0.35 8.31 -7.91
N PHE A 26 -0.16 8.06 -6.60
CA PHE A 26 0.06 9.12 -5.61
C PHE A 26 1.31 9.93 -5.95
N ALA A 27 2.46 9.27 -6.16
CA ALA A 27 3.70 9.95 -6.52
C ALA A 27 3.55 10.81 -7.78
N GLY A 28 2.86 10.30 -8.81
CA GLY A 28 2.62 11.05 -10.05
C GLY A 28 1.63 12.20 -9.90
N THR A 29 0.66 12.10 -8.99
CA THR A 29 -0.31 13.17 -8.70
C THR A 29 0.38 14.30 -7.94
N LEU A 30 1.16 13.95 -6.91
CA LEU A 30 1.95 14.88 -6.12
C LEU A 30 3.01 15.61 -6.95
N ALA A 31 3.72 14.91 -7.84
CA ALA A 31 4.71 15.51 -8.75
C ALA A 31 4.10 16.55 -9.71
N LYS A 32 2.80 16.45 -10.01
CA LYS A 32 2.05 17.42 -10.82
C LYS A 32 1.51 18.62 -10.01
N GLY A 33 1.75 18.67 -8.70
CA GLY A 33 1.19 19.68 -7.80
C GLY A 33 -0.33 19.55 -7.63
N ILE A 34 -0.90 18.39 -7.93
CA ILE A 34 -2.34 18.16 -7.78
C ILE A 34 -2.61 17.77 -6.32
N SER A 35 -3.56 18.46 -5.70
CA SER A 35 -3.94 18.20 -4.31
C SER A 35 -4.51 16.79 -4.13
N ILE A 36 -4.03 16.11 -3.08
CA ILE A 36 -4.53 14.81 -2.61
C ILE A 36 -5.24 14.93 -1.26
N LYS A 37 -5.64 16.15 -0.86
CA LYS A 37 -6.20 16.44 0.46
C LYS A 37 -7.36 15.52 0.85
N GLY A 38 -8.25 15.19 -0.08
CA GLY A 38 -9.35 14.24 0.21
C GLY A 38 -8.89 12.83 0.60
N TYR A 39 -7.74 12.37 0.11
CA TYR A 39 -7.14 11.10 0.50
C TYR A 39 -6.44 11.18 1.87
N VAL A 40 -5.76 12.31 2.13
CA VAL A 40 -5.14 12.61 3.42
C VAL A 40 -6.18 12.68 4.52
N ASP A 41 -7.22 13.49 4.32
CA ASP A 41 -8.32 13.68 5.29
C ASP A 41 -9.11 12.38 5.51
N GLY A 42 -9.17 11.51 4.49
CA GLY A 42 -9.80 10.19 4.58
C GLY A 42 -8.93 9.10 5.22
N GLY A 43 -7.72 9.42 5.66
CA GLY A 43 -6.77 8.44 6.22
C GLY A 43 -6.33 7.37 5.22
N LEU A 44 -6.29 7.72 3.93
CA LEU A 44 -6.00 6.78 2.84
C LEU A 44 -4.54 6.82 2.39
N VAL A 45 -3.73 7.76 2.87
CA VAL A 45 -2.32 7.91 2.46
C VAL A 45 -1.51 8.65 3.52
N GLU A 46 -0.27 8.23 3.68
CA GLU A 46 0.80 8.93 4.41
C GLU A 46 1.88 9.30 3.39
N VAL A 47 2.04 10.59 3.12
CA VAL A 47 2.87 11.06 1.99
C VAL A 47 4.33 10.67 2.18
N GLU A 48 4.86 10.84 3.39
CA GLU A 48 6.22 10.48 3.75
C GLU A 48 6.51 8.98 3.57
N ASN A 49 5.47 8.14 3.56
CA ASN A 49 5.60 6.70 3.47
C ASN A 49 5.45 6.14 2.06
N ILE A 50 5.05 6.93 1.05
CA ILE A 50 4.78 6.43 -0.31
C ILE A 50 5.97 5.65 -0.87
N ARG A 51 7.19 6.20 -0.79
CA ARG A 51 8.41 5.52 -1.30
C ARG A 51 8.70 4.24 -0.52
N ARG A 52 8.76 4.35 0.80
CA ARG A 52 9.03 3.21 1.68
C ARG A 52 8.01 2.09 1.46
N ARG A 53 6.73 2.45 1.32
CA ARG A 53 5.63 1.52 1.08
C ARG A 53 5.73 0.86 -0.29
N HIS A 54 6.01 1.62 -1.34
CA HIS A 54 6.28 1.06 -2.67
C HIS A 54 7.36 -0.02 -2.61
N ASP A 55 8.47 0.23 -1.91
CA ASP A 55 9.60 -0.69 -1.85
C ASP A 55 9.28 -1.95 -1.05
N GLN A 56 8.50 -1.84 0.02
CA GLN A 56 7.97 -3.00 0.76
C GLN A 56 7.08 -3.88 -0.13
N LEU A 57 6.17 -3.27 -0.89
CA LEU A 57 5.29 -3.99 -1.81
C LEU A 57 6.10 -4.66 -2.93
N ALA A 58 7.07 -3.94 -3.51
CA ALA A 58 7.96 -4.46 -4.55
C ALA A 58 8.82 -5.63 -4.04
N ALA A 59 9.31 -5.57 -2.80
CA ALA A 59 10.06 -6.66 -2.19
C ALA A 59 9.20 -7.92 -2.06
N GLU A 60 7.97 -7.80 -1.58
CA GLU A 60 7.04 -8.93 -1.47
C GLU A 60 6.63 -9.47 -2.86
N MET A 61 6.40 -8.59 -3.84
CA MET A 61 6.14 -8.98 -5.22
C MET A 61 7.31 -9.82 -5.78
N LYS A 62 8.56 -9.39 -5.58
CA LYS A 62 9.75 -10.15 -5.98
C LYS A 62 9.85 -11.48 -5.26
N ALA A 63 9.59 -11.51 -3.95
CA ALA A 63 9.58 -12.75 -3.16
C ALA A 63 8.56 -13.77 -3.69
N ARG A 64 7.41 -13.32 -4.22
CA ARG A 64 6.40 -14.16 -4.88
C ARG A 64 6.67 -14.48 -6.35
N GLY A 65 7.84 -14.10 -6.88
CA GLY A 65 8.24 -14.38 -8.27
C GLY A 65 7.67 -13.42 -9.32
N PHE A 66 7.20 -12.24 -8.93
CA PHE A 66 6.76 -11.23 -9.90
C PHE A 66 7.98 -10.59 -10.56
N LYS A 67 7.88 -10.34 -11.86
CA LYS A 67 8.87 -9.54 -12.61
C LYS A 67 8.62 -8.05 -12.34
N HIS A 68 9.06 -7.55 -11.21
CA HIS A 68 9.00 -6.11 -10.89
C HIS A 68 10.16 -5.37 -11.55
N ALA A 69 9.84 -4.42 -12.43
CA ALA A 69 10.81 -3.61 -13.17
C ALA A 69 10.38 -2.13 -13.26
N SER A 70 9.58 -1.67 -12.28
CA SER A 70 9.01 -0.32 -12.24
C SER A 70 9.41 0.36 -10.94
N PRO A 71 10.62 0.95 -10.84
CA PRO A 71 11.01 1.74 -9.68
C PRO A 71 10.08 2.95 -9.51
N LEU A 72 9.89 3.40 -8.28
CA LEU A 72 9.16 4.64 -8.03
C LEU A 72 9.95 5.82 -8.64
N ARG A 73 9.22 6.83 -9.11
CA ARG A 73 9.81 8.07 -9.62
C ARG A 73 10.60 8.81 -8.53
N GLU A 74 11.74 9.39 -8.91
CA GLU A 74 12.69 10.04 -7.98
C GLU A 74 12.17 11.34 -7.38
N ASP A 75 11.32 12.06 -8.13
CA ASP A 75 10.69 13.31 -7.74
C ASP A 75 9.47 13.16 -6.80
N CYS A 76 9.24 11.97 -6.25
CA CYS A 76 8.18 11.75 -5.25
C CYS A 76 8.42 12.64 -4.03
N PRO A 77 7.47 13.52 -3.66
CA PRO A 77 7.63 14.39 -2.51
C PRO A 77 7.77 13.61 -1.20
N LEU A 78 8.54 14.17 -0.27
CA LEU A 78 8.82 13.63 1.05
C LEU A 78 8.51 14.71 2.10
N PHE A 79 7.26 14.78 2.52
CA PHE A 79 6.82 15.63 3.63
C PHE A 79 5.81 14.88 4.48
N CYS A 80 5.76 15.18 5.77
CA CYS A 80 4.86 14.50 6.70
C CYS A 80 3.43 15.01 6.52
N GLU A 81 2.55 14.17 5.97
CA GLU A 81 1.13 14.49 5.80
C GLU A 81 0.29 13.22 5.71
N GLY A 82 -0.81 13.20 6.47
CA GLY A 82 -1.73 12.07 6.55
C GLY A 82 -1.41 11.11 7.68
N HIS A 83 -2.32 10.17 7.87
CA HIS A 83 -2.18 9.10 8.84
C HIS A 83 -3.03 7.91 8.40
N VAL A 84 -2.43 6.73 8.33
CA VAL A 84 -3.09 5.50 7.90
C VAL A 84 -3.15 4.52 9.07
N ASP A 85 -4.37 4.18 9.48
CA ASP A 85 -4.60 3.14 10.49
C ASP A 85 -4.48 1.75 9.86
N SER A 86 -3.29 1.15 10.00
CA SER A 86 -3.00 -0.18 9.46
C SER A 86 -3.84 -1.29 10.09
N GLU A 87 -4.25 -1.15 11.36
CA GLU A 87 -5.05 -2.16 12.06
C GLU A 87 -6.49 -2.15 11.54
N ALA A 88 -7.10 -0.96 11.46
CA ALA A 88 -8.42 -0.79 10.86
C ALA A 88 -8.42 -1.25 9.39
N ASN A 89 -7.36 -0.93 8.64
CA ASN A 89 -7.19 -1.38 7.26
C ASN A 89 -7.09 -2.90 7.13
N MET A 90 -6.41 -3.59 8.05
CA MET A 90 -6.35 -5.05 8.05
C MET A 90 -7.73 -5.68 8.26
N ILE A 91 -8.53 -5.13 9.19
CA ILE A 91 -9.91 -5.56 9.43
C ILE A 91 -10.77 -5.33 8.19
N GLU A 92 -10.68 -4.14 7.58
CA GLU A 92 -11.42 -3.81 6.35
C GLU A 92 -11.02 -4.71 5.18
N LEU A 93 -9.72 -4.97 5.01
CA LEU A 93 -9.18 -5.83 3.97
C LEU A 93 -9.71 -7.26 4.09
N ALA A 94 -9.70 -7.83 5.30
CA ALA A 94 -10.28 -9.14 5.57
C ALA A 94 -11.80 -9.16 5.30
N ARG A 95 -12.52 -8.11 5.71
CA ARG A 95 -13.97 -8.00 5.44
C ARG A 95 -14.28 -7.97 3.94
N ARG A 96 -13.46 -7.28 3.14
CA ARG A 96 -13.71 -7.05 1.70
C ARG A 96 -13.20 -8.15 0.79
N CYS A 97 -12.25 -8.96 1.26
CA CYS A 97 -11.57 -9.94 0.43
C CYS A 97 -11.42 -11.29 1.14
N PRO A 98 -12.13 -12.34 0.70
CA PRO A 98 -12.03 -13.68 1.26
C PRO A 98 -10.60 -14.25 1.23
N GLU A 99 -9.84 -13.98 0.16
CA GLU A 99 -8.45 -14.44 0.05
C GLU A 99 -7.55 -13.78 1.10
N CYS A 100 -7.63 -12.46 1.26
CA CYS A 100 -6.87 -11.76 2.30
C CYS A 100 -7.30 -12.22 3.70
N ALA A 101 -8.60 -12.42 3.93
CA ALA A 101 -9.11 -12.94 5.20
C ALA A 101 -8.52 -14.32 5.53
N GLU A 102 -8.43 -15.21 4.53
CA GLU A 102 -7.83 -16.52 4.71
C GLU A 102 -6.34 -16.44 5.03
N ILE A 103 -5.58 -15.59 4.32
CA ILE A 103 -4.15 -15.38 4.57
C ILE A 103 -3.93 -14.85 6.00
N ILE A 104 -4.64 -13.78 6.38
CA ILE A 104 -4.57 -13.17 7.71
C ILE A 104 -4.87 -14.21 8.79
N ARG A 105 -5.95 -14.98 8.63
CA ARG A 105 -6.34 -16.03 9.58
C ARG A 105 -5.28 -17.13 9.70
N LYS A 106 -4.62 -17.53 8.61
CA LYS A 106 -3.56 -18.55 8.62
C LYS A 106 -2.30 -18.04 9.33
N SER A 107 -1.93 -16.78 9.11
CA SER A 107 -0.76 -16.18 9.77
C SER A 107 -0.92 -16.10 11.28
N GLY A 108 -2.14 -15.86 11.80
CA GLY A 108 -2.41 -15.87 13.25
C GLY A 108 -2.47 -17.27 13.90
N ARG A 109 -2.46 -18.36 13.13
CA ARG A 109 -2.46 -19.75 13.64
C ARG A 109 -1.06 -20.38 13.71
N SER A 110 -0.03 -19.64 13.32
CA SER A 110 1.36 -20.10 13.30
C SER A 110 2.15 -19.64 14.55
N GLN A 111 1.44 -19.28 15.62
CA GLN A 111 1.99 -18.95 16.95
C GLN A 111 1.55 -19.98 17.98
#